data_AF-A0AAW8L428-F1
#
_entry.id   AF-A0AAW8L428-F1
#
_cell.length_a   1.000
_cell.length_b   1.000
_cell.length_c   1.000
_cell.angle_alpha   90.00
_cell.angle_beta   90.00
_cell.angle_gamma   90.00
#
_symmetry.space_group_name_H-M   'P 1'
#
loop_
_entity.id
_entity.type
_entity.pdbx_description
1 polymer ?
#
loop_
_entity_poly.entity_id
_entity_poly.type
_entity_poly.pdbx_seq_one_letter_code
_entity_poly.pdbx_strand_id
1 'polypeptide(L)'
;VSRYKDVDQQTGLWLGELTHAYDEFEKQGYVQDIVSPNGGKTPIEPKSLVPLVADKSVKDREKDQAFITLLANTFKPSDINWQD
;
A
#
# COMPACT_ATOMS: atom_id res chain seq x y z
N VAL A 1 14.89 -1.34 -0.91
CA VAL A 1 14.20 -1.01 -2.18
C VAL A 1 14.03 -2.31 -2.94
N SER A 2 12.80 -2.70 -3.28
CA SER A 2 12.54 -3.91 -4.06
C SER A 2 12.84 -3.65 -5.54
N ARG A 3 13.43 -4.64 -6.22
CA ARG A 3 13.81 -4.55 -7.63
C ARG A 3 13.46 -5.84 -8.36
N TYR A 4 13.26 -5.74 -9.67
CA TYR A 4 13.18 -6.92 -10.54
C TYR A 4 14.54 -7.64 -10.58
N LYS A 5 14.53 -8.95 -10.80
CA LYS A 5 15.73 -9.79 -10.71
C LYS A 5 16.77 -9.49 -11.79
N ASP A 6 16.31 -9.22 -13.01
CA ASP A 6 17.17 -9.18 -14.21
C ASP A 6 17.30 -7.77 -14.82
N VAL A 7 16.65 -6.77 -14.23
CA VAL A 7 16.71 -5.36 -14.67
C VAL A 7 16.80 -4.44 -13.46
N ASP A 8 17.58 -3.37 -13.55
CA ASP A 8 17.73 -2.36 -12.48
C ASP A 8 16.52 -1.41 -12.43
N GLN A 9 15.35 -2.00 -12.23
CA GLN A 9 14.08 -1.30 -12.12
C GLN A 9 13.46 -1.58 -10.74
N GLN A 10 12.99 -0.51 -10.09
CA GLN A 10 12.26 -0.63 -8.83
C GLN A 10 10.92 -1.33 -9.05
N THR A 11 10.50 -2.10 -8.07
CA THR A 11 9.17 -2.72 -8.00
C THR A 11 8.62 -2.62 -6.58
N GLY A 12 7.38 -3.03 -6.38
CA GLY A 12 6.73 -2.94 -5.09
C GLY A 12 5.25 -3.25 -5.15
N LEU A 13 4.51 -2.68 -4.20
CA LEU A 13 3.06 -2.76 -4.11
C LEU A 13 2.42 -2.14 -5.36
N TRP A 14 1.51 -2.87 -6.00
CA TRP A 14 0.61 -2.30 -6.99
C TRP A 14 -0.50 -1.54 -6.29
N LEU A 15 -0.42 -0.21 -6.25
CA LEU A 15 -1.21 0.60 -5.30
C LEU A 15 -2.72 0.38 -5.43
N GLY A 16 -3.24 0.24 -6.66
CA GLY A 16 -4.66 0.01 -6.90
C GLY A 16 -5.21 -1.27 -6.26
N GLU A 17 -4.42 -2.34 -6.17
CA GLU A 17 -4.86 -3.58 -5.52
C GLU A 17 -5.19 -3.35 -4.04
N LEU A 18 -4.39 -2.53 -3.36
CA LEU A 18 -4.61 -2.20 -1.97
C LEU A 18 -5.72 -1.16 -1.80
N THR A 19 -5.69 -0.05 -2.55
CA THR A 19 -6.64 1.05 -2.33
C THR A 19 -8.08 0.63 -2.60
N HIS A 20 -8.31 -0.25 -3.58
CA HIS A 20 -9.66 -0.77 -3.86
C HIS A 20 -10.23 -1.57 -2.69
N ALA A 21 -9.43 -2.47 -2.11
CA ALA A 21 -9.85 -3.23 -0.93
C ALA A 21 -10.02 -2.31 0.28
N TYR A 22 -9.05 -1.43 0.52
CA TYR A 22 -9.04 -0.53 1.67
C TYR A 22 -10.26 0.39 1.67
N ASP A 23 -10.61 0.97 0.52
CA ASP A 23 -11.79 1.82 0.36
C ASP A 23 -13.08 1.07 0.67
N GLU A 24 -13.18 -0.20 0.28
CA GLU A 24 -14.40 -0.98 0.53
C GLU A 24 -14.58 -1.29 2.02
N PHE A 25 -13.51 -1.66 2.72
CA PHE A 25 -13.58 -1.88 4.17
C PHE A 25 -13.80 -0.59 4.95
N GLU A 26 -13.19 0.52 4.54
CA GLU A 26 -13.36 1.82 5.20
C GLU A 26 -14.81 2.33 5.08
N LYS A 27 -15.47 2.13 3.92
CA LYS A 27 -16.91 2.47 3.75
C LYS A 27 -17.81 1.75 4.75
N GLN A 28 -17.43 0.55 5.19
CA GLN A 28 -18.17 -0.22 6.20
C GLN A 28 -17.79 0.18 7.63
N GLY A 29 -16.84 1.11 7.81
CA GLY A 29 -16.38 1.58 9.11
C GLY A 29 -15.36 0.67 9.78
N TYR A 30 -14.72 -0.25 9.04
CA TYR A 30 -13.67 -1.10 9.61
C TYR A 30 -12.37 -0.32 9.82
N VAL A 31 -11.78 -0.52 11.00
CA VAL A 31 -10.40 -0.12 11.30
C VAL A 31 -9.46 -1.10 10.60
N GLN A 32 -8.41 -0.59 9.97
CA GLN A 32 -7.52 -1.39 9.13
C GLN A 32 -6.06 -1.10 9.47
N ASP A 33 -5.30 -2.16 9.74
CA ASP A 33 -3.84 -2.11 9.83
C ASP A 33 -3.23 -2.61 8.51
N ILE A 34 -2.17 -1.94 8.04
CA ILE A 34 -1.42 -2.37 6.86
C ILE A 34 -0.11 -2.99 7.31
N VAL A 35 0.09 -4.25 6.92
CA VAL A 35 1.27 -5.06 7.26
C VAL A 35 2.08 -5.34 6.00
N SER A 36 3.40 -5.18 6.07
CA SER A 36 4.32 -5.61 5.02
C SER A 36 5.35 -6.62 5.57
N PRO A 37 5.99 -7.46 4.75
CA PRO A 37 6.86 -8.54 5.24
C PRO A 37 7.95 -8.09 6.22
N ASN A 38 8.51 -6.89 5.99
CA ASN A 38 9.57 -6.33 6.83
C ASN A 38 9.10 -5.12 7.66
N GLY A 39 7.85 -4.69 7.51
CA GLY A 39 7.34 -3.45 8.08
C GLY A 39 8.01 -2.19 7.50
N GLY A 40 7.66 -1.04 8.07
CA GLY A 40 8.19 0.26 7.69
C GLY A 40 7.71 0.73 6.32
N LYS A 41 8.61 1.38 5.57
CA LYS A 41 8.28 2.02 4.30
C LYS A 41 8.01 1.00 3.21
N THR A 42 6.76 0.96 2.75
CA THR A 42 6.32 0.13 1.63
C THR A 42 6.86 0.69 0.32
N PRO A 43 7.62 -0.10 -0.48
CA PRO A 43 7.95 0.28 -1.84
C PRO A 43 6.70 0.18 -2.71
N ILE A 44 6.42 1.22 -3.50
CA ILE A 44 5.31 1.23 -4.47
C ILE A 44 5.87 0.93 -5.86
N GLU A 45 5.17 0.12 -6.65
CA GLU A 45 5.49 -0.12 -8.05
C GLU A 45 5.22 1.17 -8.86
N PRO A 46 6.24 1.82 -9.46
CA PRO A 46 6.03 3.08 -10.18
C PRO A 46 5.00 2.97 -11.31
N LYS A 47 4.90 1.79 -11.95
CA LYS A 47 3.90 1.54 -13.00
C LYS A 47 2.46 1.61 -12.47
N SER A 48 2.19 1.35 -11.20
CA SER A 48 0.84 1.44 -10.66
C SER A 48 0.33 2.87 -10.48
N LEU A 49 1.20 3.87 -10.67
CA LEU A 49 0.87 5.30 -10.52
C LEU A 49 0.64 6.01 -11.86
N VAL A 50 0.89 5.35 -13.00
CA VAL A 50 0.76 6.03 -14.29
C VAL A 50 -0.72 6.29 -14.63
N PRO A 51 -1.06 7.38 -15.34
CA PRO A 51 -2.45 7.79 -15.55
C PRO A 51 -3.37 6.75 -16.20
N LEU A 52 -2.79 5.80 -16.96
CA LEU A 52 -3.54 4.72 -17.62
C LEU A 52 -4.13 3.70 -16.63
N VAL A 53 -3.49 3.50 -15.47
CA VAL A 53 -3.89 2.51 -14.46
C VAL A 53 -4.25 3.12 -13.12
N ALA A 54 -3.76 4.32 -12.80
CA ALA A 54 -4.10 5.05 -11.59
C ALA A 54 -5.50 5.67 -11.72
N ASP A 55 -6.50 4.94 -11.24
CA ASP A 55 -7.89 5.38 -11.22
C ASP A 55 -8.16 6.39 -10.09
N LYS A 56 -9.45 6.65 -9.82
CA LYS A 56 -9.84 7.60 -8.77
C LYS A 56 -9.40 7.17 -7.37
N SER A 57 -9.53 5.89 -7.03
CA SER A 57 -9.15 5.36 -5.71
C SER A 57 -7.65 5.58 -5.46
N VAL A 58 -6.82 5.22 -6.44
CA VAL A 58 -5.37 5.43 -6.37
C VAL A 58 -5.04 6.91 -6.20
N LYS A 59 -5.62 7.78 -7.04
CA LYS A 59 -5.32 9.23 -7.03
C LYS A 59 -5.78 9.95 -5.77
N ASP A 60 -6.89 9.51 -5.18
CA ASP A 60 -7.39 10.08 -3.93
C ASP A 60 -6.50 9.67 -2.76
N ARG A 61 -6.14 8.37 -2.68
CA ARG A 61 -5.26 7.84 -1.62
C ARG A 61 -3.82 8.32 -1.71
N GLU A 62 -3.31 8.57 -2.92
CA GLU A 62 -1.99 9.18 -3.10
C GLU A 62 -1.89 10.57 -2.46
N LYS A 63 -3.01 11.31 -2.40
CA LYS A 63 -3.10 12.65 -1.80
C LYS A 63 -3.53 12.63 -0.33
N ASP A 64 -3.95 11.48 0.18
CA ASP A 64 -4.36 11.28 1.55
C ASP A 64 -3.12 11.09 2.43
N GLN A 65 -2.77 12.12 3.20
CA GLN A 65 -1.59 12.10 4.06
C GLN A 65 -1.67 11.03 5.15
N ALA A 66 -2.86 10.70 5.66
CA ALA A 66 -3.02 9.67 6.68
C ALA A 66 -2.72 8.30 6.08
N PHE A 67 -3.32 7.98 4.93
CA PHE A 67 -3.07 6.74 4.21
C PHE A 67 -1.59 6.58 3.79
N ILE A 68 -0.97 7.63 3.25
CA ILE A 68 0.46 7.60 2.91
C ILE A 68 1.35 7.41 4.14
N THR A 69 0.94 7.94 5.30
CA THR A 69 1.66 7.73 6.56
C THR A 69 1.58 6.27 7.01
N LEU A 70 0.44 5.59 6.81
CA LEU A 70 0.32 4.14 7.05
C LEU A 70 1.28 3.35 6.16
N LEU A 71 1.33 3.66 4.85
CA LEU A 71 2.25 2.99 3.92
C LEU A 71 3.73 3.25 4.23
N ALA A 72 4.05 4.41 4.81
CA ALA A 72 5.41 4.74 5.24
C ALA A 72 5.83 3.99 6.53
N ASN A 73 4.86 3.53 7.33
CA ASN A 73 5.09 2.97 8.66
C ASN A 73 4.30 1.66 8.88
N THR A 74 4.27 0.78 7.88
CA THR A 74 3.54 -0.49 8.00
C THR A 74 4.08 -1.34 9.15
N PHE A 75 3.20 -2.10 9.79
CA PHE A 75 3.65 -3.13 10.73
C PHE A 75 4.38 -4.25 9.98
N LYS A 76 5.22 -5.00 10.70
CA LYS A 76 5.62 -6.35 10.25
C LYS A 76 4.75 -7.41 10.93
N PRO A 77 4.69 -8.65 10.41
CA PRO A 77 3.84 -9.69 10.99
C PRO A 77 4.09 -9.95 12.48
N SER A 78 5.32 -9.75 12.96
CA SER A 78 5.66 -9.92 14.38
C SER A 78 5.12 -8.83 15.30
N ASP A 79 4.64 -7.71 14.76
CA ASP A 79 4.08 -6.60 15.55
C ASP A 79 2.57 -6.77 15.79
N ILE A 80 1.93 -7.72 15.09
CA ILE A 80 0.49 -7.94 15.12
C ILE A 80 0.15 -9.10 16.04
N ASN A 81 -0.83 -8.89 16.91
CA ASN A 81 -1.52 -9.96 17.61
C ASN A 81 -2.85 -10.25 16.89
N TRP A 82 -2.91 -11.38 16.18
CA TRP A 82 -4.08 -11.75 15.36
C TRP A 82 -5.29 -12.24 16.18
N GLN A 83 -5.11 -12.46 17.49
CA GLN A 83 -6.17 -12.93 18.39
C GLN A 83 -6.96 -11.78 19.04
N ASP A 84 -6.48 -10.56 18.89
CA ASP A 84 -7.25 -9.36 19.23
C ASP A 84 -8.35 -9.14 18.17
#